data_AF-A0A512BT01-F1
#
_entry.id   AF-A0A512BT01-F1
#
_cell.length_a   1.000
_cell.length_b   1.000
_cell.length_c   1.000
_cell.angle_alpha   90.00
_cell.angle_beta   90.00
_cell.angle_gamma   90.00
#
_symmetry.space_group_name_H-M   'P 1'
#
loop_
_entity.id
_entity.type
_entity.pdbx_description
1 polymer ?
#
loop_
_entity_poly.entity_id
_entity_poly.type
_entity_poly.pdbx_seq_one_letter_code
_entity_poly.pdbx_strand_id
1 'polypeptide(L)'
;MTGCPTALEAARRIASGNLTSEALVRACLDRIGEREPQVQAWQHLEQHLDMDAALKMARYLDQFGSGPLKGIPIGVKDIIDTADMPTRYGSPLYETFRPPRDAACVALARRAGALILGKTVTTEFAYFQAGKTRNPHDPNRTPGGSSSGSAAAVASGMVPLAFGT
;
A
#
# COMPACT_ATOMS: atom_id res chain seq x y z
N MET A 1 -10.83 -1.92 -20.54
CA MET A 1 -9.88 -1.68 -19.45
C MET A 1 -10.55 -0.84 -18.38
N THR A 2 -11.21 -1.44 -17.40
CA THR A 2 -11.63 -0.70 -16.20
C THR A 2 -10.42 -0.66 -15.27
N GLY A 3 -9.77 0.50 -15.16
CA GLY A 3 -8.68 0.70 -14.21
C GLY A 3 -9.11 0.42 -12.76
N CYS A 4 -8.14 0.27 -11.86
CA CYS A 4 -8.43 0.17 -10.42
C CYS A 4 -9.33 1.35 -10.01
N PRO A 5 -10.50 1.10 -9.39
CA PRO A 5 -11.43 2.16 -9.03
C PRO A 5 -10.75 3.15 -8.08
N THR A 6 -11.17 4.41 -8.12
CA THR A 6 -10.73 5.39 -7.12
C THR A 6 -11.13 4.93 -5.71
N ALA A 7 -10.45 5.39 -4.66
CA ALA A 7 -10.80 5.03 -3.29
C ALA A 7 -12.27 5.35 -2.95
N LEU A 8 -12.78 6.48 -3.44
CA LEU A 8 -14.18 6.88 -3.25
C LEU A 8 -15.16 5.95 -3.98
N GLU A 9 -14.85 5.58 -5.22
CA GLU A 9 -15.68 4.65 -5.98
C GLU A 9 -15.68 3.25 -5.36
N ALA A 10 -14.51 2.75 -4.98
CA ALA A 10 -14.35 1.50 -4.27
C ALA A 10 -15.17 1.48 -2.97
N ALA A 11 -15.05 2.53 -2.15
CA ALA A 11 -15.79 2.64 -0.89
C ALA A 11 -17.31 2.65 -1.11
N ARG A 12 -17.81 3.37 -2.11
CA ARG A 12 -19.23 3.38 -2.48
C ARG A 12 -19.71 2.00 -2.92
N ARG A 13 -18.94 1.31 -3.76
CA ARG A 13 -19.30 -0.02 -4.26
C ARG A 13 -19.25 -1.09 -3.17
N ILE A 14 -18.30 -1.00 -2.23
CA ILE A 14 -18.26 -1.86 -1.04
C ILE A 14 -19.46 -1.59 -0.13
N ALA A 15 -19.78 -0.32 0.13
CA ALA A 15 -20.93 0.05 0.94
C ALA A 15 -22.26 -0.43 0.33
N SER A 16 -22.38 -0.47 -1.00
CA SER A 16 -23.57 -0.94 -1.70
C SER A 16 -23.60 -2.46 -1.95
N GLY A 17 -22.57 -3.22 -1.56
CA GLY A 17 -22.45 -4.66 -1.83
C GLY A 17 -22.12 -5.04 -3.28
N ASN A 18 -21.78 -4.07 -4.14
CA ASN A 18 -21.42 -4.30 -5.55
C ASN A 18 -19.93 -4.62 -5.77
N LEU A 19 -19.15 -4.64 -4.69
CA LEU A 19 -17.74 -4.99 -4.66
C LEU A 19 -17.41 -5.51 -3.26
N THR A 20 -16.62 -6.56 -3.14
CA THR A 20 -16.08 -7.00 -1.84
C THR A 20 -14.66 -6.46 -1.66
N SER A 21 -14.24 -6.27 -0.41
CA SER A 21 -12.86 -5.98 -0.05
C SER A 21 -11.94 -7.07 -0.58
N GLU A 22 -12.31 -8.35 -0.46
CA GLU A 22 -11.51 -9.45 -1.02
C GLU A 22 -11.30 -9.29 -2.53
N ALA A 23 -12.34 -8.98 -3.29
CA ALA A 23 -12.23 -8.80 -4.74
C ALA A 23 -11.35 -7.60 -5.10
N LEU A 24 -11.46 -6.49 -4.36
CA LEU A 24 -10.64 -5.30 -4.57
C LEU A 24 -9.16 -5.57 -4.25
N VAL A 25 -8.88 -6.21 -3.10
CA VAL A 25 -7.52 -6.54 -2.67
C VAL A 25 -6.88 -7.52 -3.65
N ARG A 26 -7.62 -8.53 -4.12
CA ARG A 26 -7.16 -9.45 -5.16
C ARG A 26 -6.78 -8.72 -6.44
N ALA A 27 -7.65 -7.83 -6.94
CA ALA A 27 -7.36 -7.02 -8.11
C ALA A 27 -6.12 -6.12 -7.93
N CYS A 28 -5.91 -5.58 -6.72
CA CYS A 28 -4.71 -4.81 -6.39
C CYS A 28 -3.45 -5.68 -6.42
N LEU A 29 -3.49 -6.88 -5.81
CA LEU A 29 -2.38 -7.84 -5.81
C LEU A 29 -2.03 -8.31 -7.23
N ASP A 30 -3.04 -8.62 -8.06
CA ASP A 30 -2.84 -8.98 -9.47
C ASP A 30 -2.13 -7.84 -10.22
N ARG A 31 -2.58 -6.60 -10.01
CA ARG A 31 -1.98 -5.41 -10.61
C ARG A 31 -0.54 -5.17 -10.14
N ILE A 32 -0.25 -5.45 -8.87
CA ILE A 32 1.10 -5.42 -8.33
C ILE A 32 1.97 -6.46 -9.04
N GLY A 33 1.48 -7.69 -9.18
CA GLY A 33 2.19 -8.76 -9.90
C GLY A 33 2.56 -8.37 -11.34
N GLU A 34 1.66 -7.68 -12.05
CA GLU A 34 1.90 -7.18 -13.41
C GLU A 34 2.94 -6.05 -13.48
N ARG A 35 2.92 -5.12 -12.52
CA ARG A 35 3.61 -3.83 -12.64
C ARG A 35 4.88 -3.70 -11.81
N GLU A 36 4.95 -4.38 -10.68
CA GLU A 36 6.06 -4.26 -9.73
C GLU A 36 7.42 -4.67 -10.31
N PRO A 37 7.55 -5.66 -11.21
CA PRO A 37 8.82 -5.97 -11.87
C PRO A 37 9.45 -4.77 -12.60
N GLN A 38 8.62 -3.82 -13.06
CA GLN A 38 9.06 -2.63 -13.79
C GLN A 38 9.09 -1.37 -12.93
N VAL A 39 8.14 -1.23 -12.00
CA VAL A 39 7.93 0.01 -11.22
C VAL A 39 8.71 0.02 -9.91
N GLN A 40 8.85 -1.13 -9.24
CA GLN A 40 9.59 -1.26 -7.98
C GLN A 40 9.10 -0.31 -6.86
N ALA A 41 7.78 -0.19 -6.68
CA ALA A 41 7.14 0.73 -5.74
C ALA A 41 7.12 0.23 -4.28
N TRP A 42 7.25 -1.09 -4.06
CA TRP A 42 7.08 -1.70 -2.74
C TRP A 42 8.41 -2.05 -2.09
N GLN A 43 8.61 -1.60 -0.85
CA GLN A 43 9.75 -1.96 -0.02
C GLN A 43 9.48 -3.25 0.76
N HIS A 44 8.26 -3.40 1.25
CA HIS A 44 7.78 -4.62 1.88
C HIS A 44 6.36 -4.88 1.41
N LEU A 45 6.17 -6.04 0.80
CA LEU A 45 4.88 -6.61 0.48
C LEU A 45 4.95 -8.06 0.92
N GLU A 46 3.91 -8.53 1.57
CA GLU A 46 3.79 -9.94 1.90
C GLU A 46 3.88 -10.77 0.60
N GLN A 47 4.89 -11.65 0.51
CA GLN A 47 5.14 -12.45 -0.70
C GLN A 47 4.04 -13.51 -0.88
N HIS A 48 4.10 -14.31 -1.94
CA HIS A 48 3.08 -15.29 -2.35
C HIS A 48 2.56 -16.24 -1.23
N LEU A 49 3.32 -16.47 -0.16
CA LEU A 49 2.89 -17.26 1.00
C LEU A 49 1.95 -16.51 1.96
N ASP A 50 1.97 -15.17 1.95
CA ASP A 50 1.14 -14.28 2.79
C ASP A 50 0.14 -13.43 1.98
N MET A 51 0.02 -13.65 0.66
CA MET A 51 -1.16 -13.20 -0.11
C MET A 51 -2.46 -13.68 0.57
N ASP A 52 -2.42 -14.86 1.20
CA ASP A 52 -3.51 -15.38 2.00
C ASP A 52 -3.83 -14.52 3.23
N ALA A 53 -2.84 -13.89 3.86
CA ALA A 53 -3.05 -13.02 5.02
C ALA A 53 -3.80 -11.73 4.62
N ALA A 54 -3.37 -11.07 3.53
CA ALA A 54 -4.06 -9.88 3.00
C ALA A 54 -5.50 -10.20 2.59
N LEU A 55 -5.71 -11.32 1.87
CA LEU A 55 -7.05 -11.76 1.46
C LEU A 55 -7.90 -12.21 2.67
N LYS A 56 -7.30 -12.84 3.69
CA LYS A 56 -8.00 -13.20 4.93
C LYS A 56 -8.44 -11.96 5.70
N MET A 57 -7.60 -10.93 5.79
CA MET A 57 -7.97 -9.66 6.38
C MET A 57 -9.06 -8.96 5.57
N ALA A 58 -9.00 -9.02 4.24
CA ALA A 58 -10.04 -8.47 3.37
C ALA A 58 -11.40 -9.15 3.61
N ARG A 59 -11.44 -10.49 3.69
CA ARG A 59 -12.63 -11.27 4.06
C ARG A 59 -13.15 -10.92 5.46
N TYR A 60 -12.24 -10.73 6.42
CA TYR A 60 -12.61 -10.27 7.76
C TYR A 60 -13.26 -8.89 7.71
N LEU A 61 -12.72 -7.96 6.92
CA LEU A 61 -13.29 -6.61 6.75
C LEU A 61 -14.61 -6.62 5.98
N ASP A 62 -14.83 -7.56 5.06
CA ASP A 62 -16.13 -7.72 4.42
C ASP A 62 -17.22 -8.03 5.45
N GLN A 63 -16.93 -8.93 6.40
CA GLN A 63 -17.85 -9.39 7.44
C GLN A 63 -17.98 -8.41 8.62
N PHE A 64 -16.86 -7.89 9.12
CA PHE A 64 -16.79 -7.17 10.40
C PHE A 64 -16.26 -5.74 10.28
N GLY A 65 -15.76 -5.36 9.10
CA GLY A 65 -15.23 -4.02 8.86
C GLY A 65 -16.33 -2.96 8.86
N SER A 66 -15.97 -1.76 9.33
CA SER A 66 -16.83 -0.58 9.34
C SER A 66 -15.99 0.68 9.14
N GLY A 67 -16.67 1.81 8.94
CA GLY A 67 -16.02 3.11 8.75
C GLY A 67 -15.80 3.48 7.28
N PRO A 68 -15.31 4.71 7.02
CA PRO A 68 -15.26 5.30 5.69
C PRO A 68 -14.23 4.65 4.76
N LEU A 69 -13.29 3.87 5.30
CA LEU A 69 -12.27 3.14 4.55
C LEU A 69 -12.46 1.62 4.62
N LYS A 70 -13.67 1.13 5.00
CA LYS A 70 -13.98 -0.30 5.10
C LYS A 70 -13.42 -1.07 3.91
N GLY A 71 -12.42 -1.91 4.17
CA GLY A 71 -11.88 -2.84 3.19
C GLY A 71 -11.05 -2.21 2.06
N ILE A 72 -10.72 -0.92 2.15
CA ILE A 72 -9.91 -0.22 1.15
C ILE A 72 -8.43 -0.53 1.37
N PRO A 73 -7.72 -1.12 0.39
CA PRO A 73 -6.27 -1.35 0.49
C PRO A 73 -5.50 -0.04 0.36
N ILE A 74 -4.53 0.18 1.24
CA ILE A 74 -3.65 1.35 1.19
C ILE A 74 -2.17 0.95 1.29
N GLY A 75 -1.31 1.68 0.57
CA GLY A 75 0.14 1.62 0.76
C GLY A 75 0.61 2.60 1.84
N VAL A 76 1.63 2.25 2.60
CA VAL A 76 2.19 3.12 3.66
C VAL A 76 3.66 3.39 3.35
N LYS A 77 4.09 4.66 3.23
CA LYS A 77 5.51 5.00 3.04
C LYS A 77 6.37 4.40 4.15
N ASP A 78 7.50 3.81 3.79
CA ASP A 78 8.42 3.12 4.71
C ASP A 78 9.23 4.05 5.64
N ILE A 79 8.67 5.23 5.96
CA ILE A 79 9.10 6.12 7.05
C ILE A 79 8.06 6.14 8.19
N ILE A 80 6.88 5.56 7.95
CA ILE A 80 5.72 5.59 8.83
C ILE A 80 5.56 4.22 9.48
N ASP A 81 5.69 4.16 10.81
CA ASP A 81 5.66 2.91 11.57
C ASP A 81 4.36 2.12 11.43
N THR A 82 4.52 0.80 11.38
CA THR A 82 3.46 -0.22 11.38
C THR A 82 3.85 -1.30 12.40
N ALA A 83 2.94 -1.73 13.27
CA ALA A 83 3.23 -2.72 14.31
C ALA A 83 3.41 -4.15 13.76
N ASP A 84 2.75 -4.45 12.64
CA ASP A 84 2.68 -5.78 12.02
C ASP A 84 3.69 -5.98 10.89
N MET A 85 4.32 -4.91 10.41
CA MET A 85 5.29 -4.93 9.30
C MET A 85 6.58 -4.19 9.66
N PRO A 86 7.73 -4.56 9.08
CA PRO A 86 8.97 -3.79 9.29
C PRO A 86 8.83 -2.34 8.82
N THR A 87 9.63 -1.46 9.40
CA THR A 87 9.80 -0.08 8.90
C THR A 87 11.28 0.21 8.79
N ARG A 88 11.79 0.36 7.57
CA ARG A 88 13.25 0.37 7.34
C ARG A 88 13.80 1.77 7.08
N TYR A 89 12.94 2.79 6.99
CA TYR A 89 13.35 4.17 6.76
C TYR A 89 14.19 4.35 5.49
N GLY A 90 14.11 3.42 4.53
CA GLY A 90 14.98 3.39 3.35
C GLY A 90 16.47 3.16 3.66
N SER A 91 16.83 2.72 4.88
CA SER A 91 18.21 2.58 5.36
C SER A 91 18.54 1.12 5.70
N PRO A 92 19.74 0.62 5.35
CA PRO A 92 20.19 -0.71 5.77
C PRO A 92 20.34 -0.84 7.30
N LEU A 93 20.47 0.28 8.03
CA LEU A 93 20.55 0.30 9.50
C LEU A 93 19.31 -0.27 10.19
N TYR A 94 18.17 -0.27 9.50
CA TYR A 94 16.86 -0.66 10.04
C TYR A 94 16.25 -1.86 9.32
N GLU A 95 17.05 -2.64 8.59
CA GLU A 95 16.55 -3.76 7.77
C GLU A 95 15.71 -4.79 8.56
N THR A 96 16.07 -5.01 9.83
CA THR A 96 15.39 -5.93 10.76
C THR A 96 14.48 -5.21 11.76
N PHE A 97 14.34 -3.88 11.68
CA PHE A 97 13.56 -3.11 12.63
C PHE A 97 12.06 -3.39 12.48
N ARG A 98 11.43 -3.75 13.60
CA ARG A 98 9.98 -3.92 13.73
C ARG A 98 9.45 -2.96 14.79
N PRO A 99 8.72 -1.90 14.40
CA PRO A 99 8.13 -0.98 15.35
C PRO A 99 7.19 -1.70 16.32
N PRO A 100 7.14 -1.31 17.61
CA PRO A 100 6.23 -1.93 18.58
C PRO A 100 4.77 -1.47 18.43
N ARG A 101 4.51 -0.44 17.62
CA ARG A 101 3.21 0.19 17.46
C ARG A 101 3.07 0.88 16.10
N ASP A 102 1.83 1.03 15.67
CA ASP A 102 1.49 1.86 14.50
C ASP A 102 1.78 3.34 14.78
N ALA A 103 2.19 4.07 13.74
CA ALA A 103 2.10 5.53 13.75
C ALA A 103 0.62 5.96 13.83
N ALA A 104 0.37 7.16 14.37
CA ALA A 104 -0.99 7.64 14.61
C ALA A 104 -1.89 7.63 13.35
N CYS A 105 -1.34 8.02 12.18
CA CYS A 105 -2.08 7.99 10.92
C CYS A 105 -2.46 6.58 10.47
N VAL A 106 -1.60 5.59 10.70
CA VAL A 106 -1.87 4.18 10.39
C VAL A 106 -2.95 3.63 11.33
N ALA A 107 -2.83 3.89 12.64
CA ALA A 107 -3.82 3.48 13.62
C ALA A 107 -5.21 4.08 13.32
N LEU A 108 -5.27 5.36 12.94
CA LEU A 108 -6.50 6.02 12.51
C LEU A 108 -7.08 5.42 11.23
N ALA A 109 -6.23 5.10 10.24
CA ALA A 109 -6.68 4.46 9.01
C ALA A 109 -7.26 3.06 9.27
N ARG A 110 -6.61 2.24 10.09
CA ARG A 110 -7.12 0.93 10.51
C ARG A 110 -8.44 1.06 11.26
N ARG A 111 -8.55 2.01 12.20
CA ARG A 111 -9.81 2.31 12.90
C ARG A 111 -10.92 2.75 11.95
N ALA A 112 -10.58 3.41 10.86
CA ALA A 112 -11.51 3.78 9.79
C ALA A 112 -11.85 2.62 8.83
N GLY A 113 -11.28 1.43 9.05
CA GLY A 113 -11.56 0.20 8.30
C GLY A 113 -10.59 -0.10 7.16
N ALA A 114 -9.50 0.66 7.02
CA ALA A 114 -8.52 0.45 5.95
C ALA A 114 -7.71 -0.84 6.14
N LEU A 115 -7.33 -1.45 5.01
CA LEU A 115 -6.40 -2.57 4.97
C LEU A 115 -5.01 -2.05 4.58
N ILE A 116 -4.04 -2.18 5.47
CA ILE A 116 -2.64 -1.83 5.15
C ILE A 116 -2.05 -2.95 4.31
N LEU A 117 -1.78 -2.68 3.02
CA LEU A 117 -1.36 -3.72 2.08
C LEU A 117 0.16 -3.98 2.13
N GLY A 118 0.94 -2.94 2.44
CA GLY A 118 2.39 -3.04 2.49
C GLY A 118 3.08 -1.70 2.68
N LYS A 119 4.42 -1.75 2.68
CA LYS A 119 5.31 -0.60 2.81
C LYS A 119 5.81 -0.17 1.43
N THR A 120 5.61 1.09 1.10
CA THR A 120 6.08 1.69 -0.17
C THR A 120 7.45 2.32 0.00
N VAL A 121 8.26 2.27 -1.06
CA VAL A 121 9.63 2.80 -1.08
C VAL A 121 9.65 4.29 -0.70
N THR A 122 10.64 4.63 0.14
CA THR A 122 11.04 5.99 0.48
C THR A 122 12.50 6.21 0.05
N THR A 123 12.92 7.47 -0.06
CA THR A 123 14.35 7.78 0.03
C THR A 123 14.85 7.55 1.46
N GLU A 124 16.15 7.29 1.64
CA GLU A 124 16.74 7.06 2.96
C GLU A 124 16.45 8.24 3.90
N PHE A 125 15.84 7.96 5.05
CA PHE A 125 15.34 8.92 6.04
C PHE A 125 14.52 10.08 5.45
N ALA A 126 13.80 9.80 4.35
CA ALA A 126 13.03 10.78 3.61
C ALA A 126 13.84 11.96 3.05
N TYR A 127 15.14 11.75 2.79
CA TYR A 127 16.07 12.76 2.29
C TYR A 127 16.40 12.57 0.79
N PHE A 128 17.66 12.82 0.37
CA PHE A 128 18.03 12.91 -1.06
C PHE A 128 18.40 11.59 -1.76
N GLN A 129 18.66 10.50 -1.04
CA GLN A 129 19.10 9.26 -1.69
C GLN A 129 17.92 8.52 -2.33
N ALA A 130 17.89 8.52 -3.66
CA ALA A 130 16.85 7.85 -4.45
C ALA A 130 16.76 6.35 -4.13
N GLY A 131 15.52 5.85 -3.99
CA GLY A 131 15.24 4.43 -3.88
C GLY A 131 15.17 3.73 -5.25
N LYS A 132 14.84 2.43 -5.25
CA LYS A 132 14.74 1.59 -6.47
C LYS A 132 13.58 1.94 -7.40
N THR A 133 12.58 2.71 -6.94
CA THR A 133 11.35 2.97 -7.69
C THR A 133 11.61 3.72 -9.00
N ARG A 134 10.94 3.29 -10.07
CA ARG A 134 10.95 3.92 -11.39
C ARG A 134 9.64 4.66 -11.65
N ASN A 135 9.69 5.71 -12.47
CA ASN A 135 8.49 6.46 -12.82
C ASN A 135 7.56 5.61 -13.71
N PRO A 136 6.28 5.39 -13.33
CA PRO A 136 5.35 4.57 -14.09
C PRO A 136 5.02 5.06 -15.51
N HIS A 137 5.25 6.34 -15.79
CA HIS A 137 5.00 6.96 -17.09
C HIS A 137 6.22 6.90 -18.03
N ASP A 138 7.44 6.89 -17.47
CA ASP A 138 8.69 6.79 -18.21
C ASP A 138 9.78 6.21 -17.29
N PRO A 139 10.18 4.92 -17.44
CA PRO A 139 11.12 4.28 -16.53
C PRO A 139 12.53 4.88 -16.57
N ASN A 140 12.84 5.75 -17.54
CA ASN A 140 14.10 6.49 -17.61
C ASN A 140 14.07 7.81 -16.82
N ARG A 141 12.94 8.16 -16.20
CA ARG A 141 12.78 9.35 -15.37
C ARG A 141 12.60 8.99 -13.90
N THR A 142 12.98 9.94 -13.04
CA THR A 142 12.72 9.84 -11.61
C THR A 142 11.20 9.88 -11.32
N PRO A 143 10.69 9.05 -10.39
CA PRO A 143 9.35 9.23 -9.82
C PRO A 143 9.28 10.38 -8.80
N GLY A 144 10.39 11.09 -8.57
CA GLY A 144 10.53 12.09 -7.51
C GLY A 144 10.95 11.46 -6.17
N GLY A 145 10.81 12.22 -5.09
CA GLY A 145 11.12 11.81 -3.74
C GLY A 145 10.58 12.82 -2.72
N SER A 146 10.51 12.50 -1.43
CA SER A 146 10.94 11.23 -0.84
C SER A 146 9.89 10.11 -0.88
N SER A 147 8.65 10.43 -1.25
CA SER A 147 7.51 9.50 -1.28
C SER A 147 7.35 8.76 -2.63
N SER A 148 8.47 8.33 -3.22
CA SER A 148 8.51 7.81 -4.59
C SER A 148 7.65 6.55 -4.79
N GLY A 149 7.75 5.59 -3.89
CA GLY A 149 6.98 4.34 -3.96
C GLY A 149 5.48 4.59 -3.85
N SER A 150 5.06 5.48 -2.94
CA SER A 150 3.65 5.82 -2.74
C SER A 150 3.04 6.44 -3.99
N ALA A 151 3.73 7.41 -4.59
CA ALA A 151 3.30 8.03 -5.84
C ALA A 151 3.24 7.02 -6.99
N ALA A 152 4.28 6.18 -7.13
CA ALA A 152 4.36 5.21 -8.21
C ALA A 152 3.32 4.09 -8.10
N ALA A 153 3.03 3.62 -6.88
CA ALA A 153 2.01 2.59 -6.63
C ALA A 153 0.61 3.09 -7.03
N VAL A 154 0.25 4.31 -6.61
CA VAL A 154 -1.04 4.92 -6.96
C VAL A 154 -1.12 5.20 -8.47
N ALA A 155 -0.08 5.81 -9.06
CA ALA A 155 -0.05 6.10 -10.50
C ALA A 155 -0.07 4.83 -11.38
N SER A 156 0.38 3.69 -10.86
CA SER A 156 0.31 2.39 -11.55
C SER A 156 -1.02 1.65 -11.35
N GLY A 157 -1.92 2.18 -10.51
CA GLY A 157 -3.17 1.54 -10.14
C GLY A 157 -3.01 0.31 -9.23
N MET A 158 -1.85 0.16 -8.57
CA MET A 158 -1.58 -0.96 -7.66
C MET A 158 -2.39 -0.86 -6.37
N VAL A 159 -2.63 0.37 -5.90
CA VAL A 159 -3.53 0.69 -4.79
C VAL A 159 -4.27 1.99 -5.08
N PRO A 160 -5.51 2.17 -4.59
CA PRO A 160 -6.28 3.39 -4.81
C PRO A 160 -5.83 4.57 -3.95
N LEU A 161 -5.07 4.32 -2.88
CA LEU A 161 -4.62 5.33 -1.91
C LEU A 161 -3.30 4.90 -1.26
N ALA A 162 -2.43 5.85 -0.94
CA ALA A 162 -1.22 5.61 -0.16
C ALA A 162 -0.87 6.82 0.71
N PHE A 163 -0.21 6.58 1.84
CA PHE A 163 0.42 7.64 2.63
C PHE A 163 1.79 8.01 2.10
N GLY A 164 2.10 9.31 2.13
CA GLY A 164 3.44 9.88 1.92
C GLY A 164 3.77 10.94 2.98
N THR A 165 5.00 11.47 2.92
CA THR A 165 5.48 12.62 3.70
C THR A 165 6.38 13.51 2.85
#